data_AF-A0A931YI80-F1
#
_entry.id   AF-A0A931YI80-F1
#
_cell.length_a   1.000
_cell.length_b   1.000
_cell.length_c   1.000
_cell.angle_alpha   90.00
_cell.angle_beta   90.00
_cell.angle_gamma   90.00
#
_symmetry.space_group_name_H-M   'P 1'
#
loop_
_entity.id
_entity.type
_entity.pdbx_description
1 polymer ?
#
loop_
_entity_poly.entity_id
_entity_poly.type
_entity_poly.pdbx_seq_one_letter_code
_entity_poly.pdbx_strand_id
1 'polypeptide(L)'
;MSEFSHTHDAKQSLVPGEIYELDVEIWPTSLVVPPGYRLALTVRGRDYEYPGGPGAGLGTFAPTFTGCGPFLHDDPRDRPPEIFGKHVTLHCGPRRPGHVLLPIIPAAR
;
A
#
# COMPACT_ATOMS: atom_id res chain seq x y z
N MET A 1 5.89 7.00 18.54
CA MET A 1 5.24 6.77 17.23
C MET A 1 5.44 8.05 16.46
N SER A 2 6.21 8.02 15.38
CA SER A 2 6.23 9.15 14.44
C SER A 2 4.97 9.03 13.61
N GLU A 3 3.92 9.75 14.00
CA GLU A 3 2.76 9.92 13.13
C GLU A 3 3.18 10.93 12.04
N PHE A 4 3.66 10.41 10.91
CA PHE A 4 3.82 11.22 9.72
C PHE A 4 2.43 11.44 9.14
N SER A 5 1.95 12.68 9.21
CA SER A 5 0.67 13.09 8.65
C SER A 5 0.91 13.90 7.39
N HIS A 6 0.25 13.52 6.30
CA HIS A 6 0.25 14.28 5.05
C HIS A 6 -0.98 15.19 5.03
N THR A 7 -0.81 16.47 4.70
CA THR A 7 -1.92 17.45 4.70
C THR A 7 -2.99 17.16 3.66
N HIS A 8 -2.61 16.50 2.56
CA HIS A 8 -3.48 16.18 1.43
C HIS A 8 -4.25 17.40 0.87
N ASP A 9 -3.65 18.58 0.90
CA ASP A 9 -4.25 19.84 0.47
C ASP A 9 -4.13 20.11 -1.04
N ALA A 10 -3.11 19.53 -1.69
CA ALA A 10 -2.84 19.70 -3.10
C ALA A 10 -2.25 18.44 -3.74
N LYS A 11 -2.50 18.28 -5.05
CA LYS A 11 -1.83 17.27 -5.87
C LYS A 11 -0.43 17.78 -6.24
N GLN A 12 0.60 17.03 -5.87
CA GLN A 12 1.99 17.31 -6.25
C GLN A 12 2.48 16.20 -7.19
N SER A 13 2.69 16.53 -8.46
CA SER A 13 3.12 15.56 -9.46
C SER A 13 4.63 15.31 -9.36
N LEU A 14 5.05 14.06 -9.54
CA LEU A 14 6.47 13.69 -9.60
C LEU A 14 7.06 14.01 -10.98
N VAL A 15 8.33 14.41 -11.01
CA VAL A 15 9.09 14.56 -12.26
C VAL A 15 9.65 13.21 -12.67
N PRO A 16 9.37 12.70 -13.89
CA PRO A 16 9.94 11.43 -14.35
C PRO A 16 11.48 11.44 -14.30
N GLY A 17 12.07 10.39 -13.71
CA GLY A 17 13.52 10.21 -13.60
C GLY A 17 14.14 10.80 -12.33
N GLU A 18 13.43 11.69 -11.63
CA GLU A 18 13.86 12.18 -10.31
C GLU A 18 13.52 11.16 -9.21
N ILE A 19 14.39 11.08 -8.21
CA ILE A 19 14.23 10.15 -7.08
C ILE A 19 13.57 10.90 -5.93
N TYR A 20 12.45 10.37 -5.45
CA TYR A 20 11.71 10.91 -4.30
C TYR A 20 11.73 9.93 -3.14
N GLU A 21 11.89 10.47 -1.94
CA GLU A 21 11.68 9.75 -0.68
C GLU A 21 10.22 9.94 -0.25
N LEU A 22 9.59 8.87 0.22
CA LEU A 22 8.17 8.85 0.58
C LEU A 22 7.98 8.10 1.90
N ASP A 23 7.27 8.72 2.83
CA ASP A 23 6.70 8.05 3.98
C ASP A 23 5.27 7.60 3.65
N VAL A 24 5.04 6.29 3.61
CA VAL A 24 3.73 5.71 3.33
C VAL A 24 3.15 5.14 4.61
N GLU A 25 2.04 5.71 5.07
CA GLU A 25 1.33 5.20 6.23
C GLU A 25 0.67 3.86 5.91
N ILE A 26 0.98 2.84 6.72
CA ILE A 26 0.22 1.60 6.78
C ILE A 26 -0.78 1.77 7.90
N TRP A 27 -2.08 1.63 7.58
CA TRP A 27 -3.14 1.78 8.57
C TRP A 27 -2.94 0.85 9.79
N PRO A 28 -3.41 1.26 10.99
CA PRO A 28 -3.22 0.48 12.19
C PRO A 28 -3.65 -0.98 12.02
N THR A 29 -2.73 -1.91 12.30
CA THR A 29 -2.98 -3.35 12.29
C THR A 29 -2.61 -3.96 13.64
N SER A 30 -3.24 -5.09 13.97
CA SER A 30 -2.90 -5.90 15.14
C SER A 30 -2.64 -7.33 14.68
N LEU A 31 -1.36 -7.69 14.62
CA LEU A 31 -0.88 -8.94 14.05
C LEU A 31 -0.06 -9.70 15.09
N VAL A 32 -0.32 -11.01 15.20
CA VAL A 32 0.56 -11.95 15.91
C VAL A 32 1.29 -12.77 14.84
N VAL A 33 2.62 -12.83 14.92
CA VAL A 33 3.46 -13.59 13.99
C VAL A 33 4.08 -14.78 14.73
N PRO A 34 3.50 -15.99 14.63
CA PRO A 34 4.02 -17.15 15.36
C PRO A 34 5.41 -17.59 14.87
N PRO A 35 6.12 -18.42 15.66
CA PRO A 35 7.34 -19.06 15.19
C PRO A 35 7.16 -19.77 13.84
N GLY A 36 8.10 -19.56 12.92
CA GLY A 36 8.06 -20.12 11.57
C GLY A 36 7.35 -19.26 10.53
N TYR A 37 6.61 -18.22 10.94
CA TYR A 37 5.97 -17.28 10.02
C TYR A 37 6.92 -16.16 9.62
N ARG A 38 6.61 -15.48 8.52
CA ARG A 38 7.38 -14.34 8.00
C ARG A 38 6.43 -13.19 7.69
N LEU A 39 6.91 -11.96 7.92
CA LEU A 39 6.28 -10.76 7.39
C LEU A 39 6.82 -10.51 5.98
N ALA A 40 5.92 -10.17 5.06
CA ALA A 40 6.25 -9.80 3.70
C ALA A 40 5.62 -8.44 3.37
N LEU A 41 6.42 -7.53 2.82
CA LEU A 41 5.94 -6.29 2.23
C LEU A 41 5.80 -6.49 0.73
N THR A 42 4.64 -6.12 0.17
CA THR A 42 4.44 -6.09 -1.28
C THR A 42 4.09 -4.67 -1.69
N VAL A 43 4.87 -4.09 -2.61
CA VAL A 43 4.62 -2.74 -3.17
C VAL A 43 4.17 -2.89 -4.61
N ARG A 44 3.05 -2.26 -4.99
CA ARG A 44 2.44 -2.36 -6.33
C ARG A 44 1.81 -1.04 -6.73
N GLY A 45 1.77 -0.77 -8.03
CA GLY A 45 0.98 0.33 -8.62
C GLY A 45 -0.48 -0.04 -8.90
N ARG A 46 -1.05 -1.01 -8.16
CA ARG A 46 -2.44 -1.48 -8.30
C ARG A 46 -2.94 -2.06 -6.99
N ASP A 47 -4.26 -2.18 -6.88
CA ASP A 47 -4.93 -2.76 -5.72
C ASP A 47 -4.52 -4.22 -5.47
N TYR A 48 -4.71 -4.65 -4.22
CA TYR A 48 -4.49 -6.02 -3.83
C TYR A 48 -5.63 -6.93 -4.32
N GLU A 49 -5.26 -8.06 -4.91
CA GLU A 49 -6.18 -9.14 -5.26
C GLU A 49 -5.86 -10.38 -4.42
N TYR A 50 -6.86 -10.84 -3.67
CA TYR A 50 -6.86 -12.06 -2.89
C TYR A 50 -6.74 -13.27 -3.83
N PRO A 51 -5.70 -14.11 -3.67
CA PRO A 51 -5.44 -15.20 -4.61
C PRO A 51 -6.46 -16.34 -4.57
N GLY A 52 -7.34 -16.39 -3.56
CA GLY A 52 -8.39 -17.41 -3.45
C GLY A 52 -9.57 -17.20 -4.41
N GLY A 53 -9.53 -16.17 -5.25
CA GLY A 53 -10.59 -15.84 -6.21
C GLY A 53 -11.67 -14.92 -5.63
N PRO A 54 -12.67 -14.53 -6.44
CA PRO A 54 -13.72 -13.62 -6.02
C PRO A 54 -14.62 -14.24 -4.95
N GLY A 55 -14.83 -13.50 -3.86
CA GLY A 55 -15.86 -13.78 -2.86
C GLY A 55 -17.19 -13.13 -3.21
N ALA A 56 -18.25 -13.54 -2.50
CA ALA A 56 -19.56 -12.91 -2.60
C ALA A 56 -19.47 -11.42 -2.25
N GLY A 57 -20.08 -10.57 -3.08
CA GLY A 57 -20.20 -9.16 -2.82
C GLY A 57 -21.30 -8.81 -1.81
N LEU A 58 -21.57 -7.51 -1.66
CA LEU A 58 -22.61 -7.01 -0.76
C LEU A 58 -23.58 -6.09 -1.52
N GLY A 59 -24.70 -6.65 -1.98
CA GLY A 59 -25.88 -5.93 -2.49
C GLY A 59 -25.54 -4.66 -3.29
N THR A 60 -25.82 -3.50 -2.68
CA THR A 60 -25.68 -2.17 -3.28
C THR A 60 -24.24 -1.72 -3.57
N PHE A 61 -23.22 -2.45 -3.12
CA PHE A 61 -21.82 -2.09 -3.30
C PHE A 61 -21.22 -2.70 -4.57
N ALA A 62 -21.00 -4.02 -4.56
CA ALA A 62 -20.51 -4.74 -5.72
C ALA A 62 -21.02 -6.19 -5.66
N PRO A 63 -21.19 -6.86 -6.81
CA PRO A 63 -21.65 -8.26 -6.86
C PRO A 63 -20.58 -9.26 -6.38
N THR A 64 -19.30 -8.89 -6.47
CA THR A 64 -18.15 -9.72 -6.09
C THR A 64 -17.05 -8.87 -5.49
N PHE A 65 -16.29 -9.44 -4.56
CA PHE A 65 -15.10 -8.79 -4.00
C PHE A 65 -13.86 -9.64 -4.23
N THR A 66 -12.75 -8.98 -4.56
CA THR A 66 -11.46 -9.61 -4.83
C THR A 66 -10.41 -9.31 -3.77
N GLY A 67 -10.76 -8.68 -2.65
CA GLY A 67 -9.84 -8.41 -1.53
C GLY A 67 -9.92 -6.99 -0.98
N CYS A 68 -10.07 -5.98 -1.85
CA CYS A 68 -10.23 -4.57 -1.46
C CYS A 68 -11.68 -4.14 -1.23
N GLY A 69 -12.62 -5.10 -1.14
CA GLY A 69 -14.04 -4.80 -1.04
C GLY A 69 -14.52 -3.97 -2.25
N PRO A 70 -15.40 -2.96 -2.05
CA PRO A 70 -15.86 -2.08 -3.13
C PRO A 70 -14.92 -0.90 -3.42
N PHE A 71 -13.77 -0.79 -2.72
CA PHE A 71 -12.90 0.39 -2.79
C PHE A 71 -11.73 0.14 -3.75
N LEU A 72 -12.04 0.11 -5.06
CA LEU A 72 -11.06 -0.05 -6.13
C LEU A 72 -10.57 1.31 -6.67
N HIS A 73 -9.35 1.32 -7.19
CA HIS A 73 -8.68 2.45 -7.82
C HIS A 73 -8.48 2.18 -9.32
N ASP A 74 -9.56 1.88 -10.04
CA ASP A 74 -9.55 1.49 -11.44
C ASP A 74 -10.34 2.43 -12.38
N ASP A 75 -10.93 3.52 -11.84
CA ASP A 75 -11.62 4.52 -12.67
C ASP A 75 -10.61 5.22 -13.60
N PRO A 76 -10.73 5.07 -14.93
CA PRO A 76 -9.76 5.63 -15.87
C PRO A 76 -9.72 7.16 -15.89
N ARG A 77 -10.73 7.83 -15.33
CA ARG A 77 -10.77 9.30 -15.21
C ARG A 77 -9.90 9.78 -14.04
N ASP A 78 -9.77 8.99 -12.98
CA ASP A 78 -8.92 9.29 -11.82
C ASP A 78 -7.54 8.65 -11.94
N ARG A 79 -7.48 7.43 -12.50
CA ARG A 79 -6.28 6.61 -12.68
C ARG A 79 -5.98 6.30 -14.15
N PRO A 80 -5.75 7.32 -15.00
CA PRO A 80 -5.40 7.10 -16.40
C PRO A 80 -4.10 6.28 -16.54
N PRO A 81 -4.09 5.21 -17.36
CA PRO A 81 -2.94 4.31 -17.49
C PRO A 81 -1.69 5.01 -18.05
N GLU A 82 -1.86 6.09 -18.81
CA GLU A 82 -0.77 6.92 -19.30
C GLU A 82 0.00 7.63 -18.17
N ILE A 83 -0.56 7.74 -16.97
CA ILE A 83 0.10 8.29 -15.76
C ILE A 83 0.46 7.15 -14.79
N PHE A 84 -0.50 6.28 -14.46
CA PHE A 84 -0.34 5.30 -13.37
C PHE A 84 0.18 3.92 -13.83
N GLY A 85 0.14 3.64 -15.14
CA GLY A 85 0.62 2.38 -15.73
C GLY A 85 2.10 2.37 -16.09
N LYS A 86 2.91 3.27 -15.51
CA LYS A 86 4.35 3.39 -15.81
C LYS A 86 5.19 2.41 -14.99
N HIS A 87 6.44 2.23 -15.42
CA HIS A 87 7.43 1.50 -14.64
C HIS A 87 7.80 2.31 -13.39
N VAL A 88 7.71 1.68 -12.22
CA VAL A 88 8.08 2.26 -10.94
C VAL A 88 9.32 1.53 -10.42
N THR A 89 10.38 2.30 -10.12
CA THR A 89 11.63 1.77 -9.58
C THR A 89 11.71 2.09 -8.09
N LEU A 90 11.86 1.06 -7.26
CA LEU A 90 12.19 1.24 -5.84
C LEU A 90 13.70 1.26 -5.67
N HIS A 91 14.22 2.37 -5.15
CA HIS A 91 15.64 2.50 -4.83
C HIS A 91 15.90 2.02 -3.41
N CYS A 92 16.70 0.96 -3.27
CA CYS A 92 17.13 0.45 -1.97
C CYS A 92 18.65 0.30 -1.97
N GLY A 93 19.32 0.89 -0.98
CA GLY A 93 20.75 0.69 -0.77
C GLY A 93 21.29 1.51 0.40
N PRO A 94 22.58 1.38 0.76
CA PRO A 94 23.15 2.04 1.94
C PRO A 94 23.03 3.56 1.93
N ARG A 95 23.00 4.19 0.74
CA ARG A 95 22.82 5.64 0.56
C ARG A 95 21.36 6.08 0.46
N ARG A 96 20.43 5.13 0.33
CA ARG A 96 18.97 5.34 0.22
C ARG A 96 18.26 4.16 0.90
N PRO A 97 18.27 4.11 2.24
CA PRO A 97 17.71 2.99 2.97
C PRO A 97 16.19 3.01 2.91
N GLY A 98 15.59 2.05 2.24
CA GLY A 98 14.17 1.74 2.42
C GLY A 98 13.98 0.93 3.71
N HIS A 99 12.96 1.25 4.50
CA HIS A 99 12.68 0.56 5.75
C HIS A 99 11.16 0.43 5.99
N VAL A 100 10.79 -0.50 6.88
CA VAL A 100 9.42 -0.65 7.38
C VAL A 100 9.47 -0.43 8.88
N LEU A 101 8.72 0.57 9.37
CA LEU A 101 8.58 0.82 10.80
C LEU A 101 7.53 -0.13 11.38
N LEU A 102 7.95 -0.98 12.32
CA LEU A 102 7.07 -1.94 12.98
C LEU A 102 6.80 -1.52 14.44
N PRO A 103 5.53 -1.36 14.85
CA PRO A 103 5.18 -1.07 16.24
C PRO A 103 5.22 -2.37 17.08
N ILE A 104 6.43 -2.88 17.33
CA ILE A 104 6.61 -4.11 18.12
C ILE A 104 6.20 -3.84 19.57
N ILE A 105 5.16 -4.54 20.02
CA ILE A 105 4.71 -4.50 21.41
C ILE A 105 5.66 -5.40 22.24
N PRO A 106 6.36 -4.88 23.26
CA PRO A 106 7.22 -5.69 24.12
C PRO A 106 6.42 -6.73 24.90
N ALA A 107 7.08 -7.84 25.25
CA ALA A 107 6.50 -8.78 26.22
C ALA A 107 6.26 -8.06 27.56
N ALA A 108 5.17 -8.42 28.25
CA ALA A 108 4.94 -7.95 29.61
C ALA A 108 6.16 -8.31 30.48
N ARG A 109 6.66 -7.33 31.22
CA ARG A 109 7.83 -7.48 32.09
C ARG A 109 7.48 -8.26 33.35
#